data_AF-A0A7X8DSM8-F1
#
_entry.id   AF-A0A7X8DSM8-F1
#
_cell.length_a   1.000
_cell.length_b   1.000
_cell.length_c   1.000
_cell.angle_alpha   90.00
_cell.angle_beta   90.00
_cell.angle_gamma   90.00
#
_symmetry.space_group_name_H-M   'P 1'
#
loop_
_entity.id
_entity.type
_entity.pdbx_description
1 polymer ?
#
loop_
_entity_poly.entity_id
_entity_poly.type
_entity_poly.pdbx_seq_one_letter_code
_entity_poly.pdbx_strand_id
1 'polypeptide(L)'
;MLKTGDNIILGDIDTLIDRFTLLTDSYRLLVGAAEELTRTPSVGKNIIDHAVSRTAFLGGILDQLLFAIQIALILDFIRVSEGKENPYV
;
A
#
# COMPACT_ATOMS: atom_id res chain seq x y z
N MET A 1 -25.43 21.93 10.10
CA MET A 1 -25.61 21.31 8.77
C MET A 1 -24.21 21.07 8.24
N LEU A 2 -23.66 19.86 8.41
CA LEU A 2 -22.35 19.50 7.87
C LEU A 2 -22.45 19.54 6.35
N LYS A 3 -21.56 20.29 5.70
CA LYS A 3 -21.57 20.44 4.24
C LYS A 3 -21.27 19.08 3.62
N THR A 4 -22.02 18.74 2.59
CA THR A 4 -21.99 17.47 1.85
C THR A 4 -20.59 17.09 1.30
N GLY A 5 -19.61 18.00 1.33
CA GLY A 5 -18.21 17.76 0.93
C GLY A 5 -17.29 17.15 2.00
N ASP A 6 -17.60 17.28 3.29
CA ASP A 6 -16.70 16.81 4.37
C ASP A 6 -16.65 15.27 4.49
N ASN A 7 -17.69 14.58 4.01
CA ASN A 7 -17.78 13.11 4.06
C ASN A 7 -17.06 12.40 2.91
N ILE A 8 -16.77 13.09 1.79
CA ILE A 8 -16.18 12.46 0.60
C ILE A 8 -14.70 12.16 0.84
N ILE A 9 -13.97 13.10 1.46
CA ILE A 9 -12.55 12.97 1.76
C ILE A 9 -12.29 11.81 2.73
N LEU A 10 -13.12 11.65 3.76
CA LEU A 10 -12.98 10.54 4.71
C LEU A 10 -13.29 9.19 4.07
N GLY A 11 -14.28 9.11 3.18
CA GLY A 11 -14.63 7.88 2.47
C GLY A 11 -13.53 7.38 1.51
N ASP A 12 -12.83 8.30 0.84
CA ASP A 12 -11.70 7.95 -0.02
C ASP A 12 -10.49 7.44 0.78
N ILE A 13 -10.27 8.00 1.98
CA ILE A 13 -9.20 7.55 2.91
C ILE A 13 -9.51 6.15 3.44
N ASP A 14 -10.74 5.89 3.89
CA ASP A 14 -11.14 4.57 4.38
C ASP A 14 -10.98 3.50 3.29
N THR A 15 -11.39 3.83 2.06
CA THR A 15 -11.20 2.94 0.91
C THR A 15 -9.72 2.67 0.64
N LEU A 16 -8.87 3.70 0.73
CA LEU A 16 -7.43 3.56 0.53
C LEU A 16 -6.78 2.67 1.58
N ILE A 17 -7.18 2.82 2.85
CA ILE A 17 -6.74 1.97 3.97
C ILE A 17 -7.10 0.52 3.69
N ASP A 18 -8.36 0.23 3.37
CA ASP A 18 -8.82 -1.14 3.09
C ASP A 18 -8.03 -1.80 1.94
N ARG A 19 -7.78 -1.05 0.86
CA ARG A 19 -6.99 -1.55 -0.28
C ARG A 19 -5.54 -1.80 0.09
N PHE A 20 -4.93 -0.89 0.86
CA PHE A 20 -3.54 -1.04 1.27
C PHE A 20 -3.38 -2.20 2.26
N THR A 21 -4.31 -2.37 3.21
CA THR A 21 -4.34 -3.53 4.11
C THR A 21 -4.40 -4.84 3.32
N LEU A 22 -5.36 -4.97 2.38
CA LEU A 22 -5.48 -6.16 1.54
C LEU A 22 -4.19 -6.46 0.75
N LEU A 23 -3.54 -5.42 0.25
CA LEU A 23 -2.27 -5.54 -0.48
C LEU A 23 -1.14 -6.02 0.43
N THR A 24 -1.02 -5.47 1.64
CA THR A 24 -0.02 -5.89 2.62
C THR A 24 -0.24 -7.31 3.13
N ASP A 25 -1.49 -7.74 3.30
CA ASP A 25 -1.82 -9.12 3.67
C ASP A 25 -1.42 -10.11 2.57
N SER A 26 -1.76 -9.78 1.32
CA SER A 26 -1.35 -10.56 0.15
C SER A 26 0.17 -10.64 0.02
N TYR A 27 0.87 -9.54 0.30
CA TYR A 27 2.33 -9.51 0.33
C TYR A 27 2.93 -10.43 1.40
N ARG A 28 2.38 -10.43 2.62
CA ARG A 28 2.83 -11.33 3.70
C ARG A 28 2.67 -12.80 3.32
N LEU A 29 1.55 -13.16 2.67
CA LEU A 29 1.34 -14.52 2.16
C LEU A 29 2.40 -14.89 1.12
N LEU A 30 2.72 -13.97 0.19
CA LEU A 30 3.74 -14.19 -0.82
C LEU A 30 5.14 -14.37 -0.20
N VAL A 31 5.50 -13.55 0.79
CA VAL A 31 6.77 -13.70 1.53
C VAL A 31 6.83 -15.06 2.22
N GLY A 32 5.76 -15.47 2.89
CA GLY A 32 5.69 -16.79 3.52
C GLY A 32 5.81 -17.94 2.52
N ALA A 33 5.19 -17.82 1.34
CA ALA A 33 5.33 -18.81 0.27
C ALA A 33 6.77 -18.88 -0.27
N ALA A 34 7.45 -17.74 -0.42
CA ALA A 34 8.85 -17.69 -0.83
C ALA A 34 9.79 -18.28 0.24
N GLU A 35 9.51 -18.04 1.52
CA GLU A 35 10.23 -18.65 2.64
C GLU A 35 10.06 -20.18 2.63
N GLU A 36 8.86 -20.68 2.37
CA GLU A 36 8.61 -22.12 2.35
C GLU A 36 9.36 -22.86 1.23
N LEU A 37 9.65 -22.20 0.11
CA LEU A 37 10.53 -22.74 -0.93
C LEU A 37 11.94 -23.07 -0.38
N THR A 38 12.42 -22.34 0.62
CA THR A 38 13.73 -22.61 1.26
C THR A 38 13.74 -23.91 2.07
N ARG A 39 12.56 -24.37 2.49
CA ARG A 39 12.37 -25.60 3.28
C ARG A 39 11.87 -26.78 2.44
N THR A 40 11.51 -26.54 1.17
CA THR A 40 10.94 -27.56 0.29
C THR A 40 12.04 -28.40 -0.36
N PRO A 41 12.04 -29.74 -0.17
CA PRO A 41 13.01 -30.61 -0.83
C PRO A 41 12.95 -30.50 -2.36
N SER A 42 14.09 -30.68 -3.02
CA SER A 42 14.22 -30.72 -4.48
C SER A 42 13.95 -29.40 -5.22
N VAL A 43 13.68 -28.28 -4.52
CA VAL A 43 13.63 -26.96 -5.16
C VAL A 43 15.06 -26.47 -5.44
N GLY A 44 15.32 -26.10 -6.69
CA GLY A 44 16.62 -25.57 -7.10
C GLY A 44 16.92 -24.22 -6.44
N LYS A 45 18.18 -24.02 -6.03
CA LYS A 45 18.64 -22.77 -5.39
C LYS A 45 18.31 -21.52 -6.22
N ASN A 46 18.43 -21.61 -7.54
CA ASN A 46 18.08 -20.52 -8.46
C ASN A 46 16.61 -20.09 -8.36
N ILE A 47 15.69 -21.05 -8.17
CA ILE A 47 14.26 -20.77 -8.01
C ILE A 47 14.02 -20.03 -6.68
N ILE A 48 14.68 -20.48 -5.61
CA ILE A 48 14.61 -19.83 -4.29
C ILE A 48 15.13 -18.40 -4.37
N ASP A 49 16.33 -18.21 -4.92
CA ASP A 49 16.96 -16.87 -5.04
C ASP A 49 16.07 -15.92 -5.85
N HIS A 50 15.47 -16.41 -6.95
CA HIS A 50 14.55 -15.61 -7.76
C HIS A 50 13.25 -15.27 -7.01
N ALA A 51 12.69 -16.21 -6.24
CA ALA A 51 11.49 -15.95 -5.45
C ALA A 51 11.76 -14.88 -4.38
N VAL A 52 12.84 -15.04 -3.61
CA VAL A 52 13.26 -14.09 -2.56
C VAL A 52 13.56 -12.70 -3.14
N SER A 53 14.26 -12.64 -4.29
CA SER A 53 14.55 -11.38 -4.96
C SER A 53 13.27 -10.64 -5.39
N ARG A 54 12.29 -11.37 -5.96
CA ARG A 54 11.00 -10.79 -6.36
C ARG A 54 10.20 -10.28 -5.17
N THR A 55 10.18 -11.03 -4.05
CA THR A 55 9.48 -10.59 -2.84
C THR A 55 10.15 -9.38 -2.19
N ALA A 56 11.48 -9.32 -2.20
CA ALA A 56 12.21 -8.16 -1.71
C ALA A 56 11.93 -6.91 -2.56
N PHE A 57 11.97 -7.06 -3.89
CA PHE A 57 11.65 -5.99 -4.82
C PHE A 57 10.21 -5.47 -4.64
N LEU A 58 9.24 -6.37 -4.51
CA LEU A 58 7.84 -5.98 -4.26
C LEU A 58 7.68 -5.25 -2.92
N GLY A 59 8.41 -5.66 -1.87
CA GLY A 59 8.42 -4.94 -0.59
C GLY A 59 8.82 -3.48 -0.76
N GLY A 60 9.89 -3.22 -1.51
CA GLY A 60 10.32 -1.86 -1.82
C GLY A 60 9.28 -1.05 -2.60
N ILE A 61 8.52 -1.66 -3.51
CA ILE A 61 7.41 -0.99 -4.20
C ILE A 61 6.30 -0.60 -3.22
N LEU A 62 5.96 -1.48 -2.26
CA LEU A 62 4.94 -1.18 -1.25
C LEU A 62 5.37 -0.03 -0.34
N ASP A 63 6.63 0.03 0.05
CA ASP A 63 7.18 1.14 0.83
C ASP A 63 7.09 2.47 0.07
N GLN A 64 7.43 2.47 -1.22
CA GLN A 64 7.29 3.66 -2.08
C GLN A 64 5.84 4.09 -2.24
N LEU A 65 4.91 3.13 -2.38
CA LEU A 65 3.49 3.41 -2.48
C LEU A 65 2.96 4.02 -1.17
N LEU A 66 3.34 3.47 -0.02
CA LEU A 66 2.97 4.01 1.29
C LEU A 66 3.45 5.45 1.44
N PHE A 67 4.71 5.71 1.04
CA PHE A 67 5.28 7.05 1.10
C PHE A 67 4.52 8.05 0.19
N ALA A 68 4.15 7.64 -1.02
CA ALA A 68 3.35 8.46 -1.92
C ALA A 68 1.96 8.79 -1.34
N ILE A 69 1.31 7.79 -0.72
CA ILE A 69 0.03 7.97 -0.03
C ILE A 69 0.17 8.96 1.13
N GLN A 70 1.20 8.82 1.97
CA GLN A 70 1.46 9.75 3.08
C GLN A 70 1.65 11.19 2.59
N ILE A 71 2.41 11.40 1.53
CA ILE A 71 2.57 12.73 0.92
C ILE A 71 1.22 13.28 0.44
N ALA A 72 0.43 12.47 -0.27
CA ALA A 72 -0.87 12.90 -0.78
C ALA A 72 -1.81 13.34 0.35
N LEU A 73 -1.87 12.57 1.44
CA LEU A 73 -2.68 12.91 2.61
C LEU A 73 -2.21 14.20 3.31
N ILE A 74 -0.89 14.40 3.42
CA ILE A 74 -0.33 15.64 4.00
C ILE A 74 -0.67 16.85 3.12
N LEU A 75 -0.52 16.73 1.80
CA LEU A 75 -0.84 17.81 0.86
C LEU A 75 -2.33 18.18 0.91
N ASP A 76 -3.21 17.17 0.99
CA ASP A 76 -4.65 17.39 1.10
C ASP A 76 -5.02 18.06 2.44
N PHE A 77 -4.42 17.60 3.56
CA PHE A 77 -4.59 18.24 4.86
C PHE A 77 -4.18 19.72 4.85
N ILE A 78 -3.01 20.05 4.28
CA ILE A 78 -2.55 21.44 4.15
C ILE A 78 -3.57 22.25 3.34
N ARG A 79 -4.01 21.73 2.19
CA ARG A 79 -4.98 22.40 1.32
C ARG A 79 -6.29 22.73 2.05
N VAL A 80 -6.85 21.75 2.76
CA VAL A 80 -8.08 21.92 3.55
C VAL A 80 -7.86 22.96 4.66
N SER A 81 -6.71 22.93 5.34
CA SER A 81 -6.37 23.89 6.40
C SER A 81 -6.23 25.34 5.91
N GLU A 82 -5.88 25.54 4.63
CA GLU A 82 -5.81 26.86 3.99
C GLU A 82 -7.17 27.36 3.48
N GLY A 83 -8.25 26.59 3.63
CA GLY A 83 -9.59 26.95 3.15
C GLY A 83 -9.75 26.91 1.63
N LYS A 84 -8.86 26.21 0.91
CA LYS A 84 -8.98 26.01 -0.54
C LYS A 84 -9.85 24.78 -0.82
N GLU A 85 -11.01 24.96 -1.46
CA GLU A 85 -11.88 23.84 -1.87
C GLU A 85 -11.15 22.88 -2.84
N ASN A 86 -11.46 21.58 -2.73
CA ASN A 86 -10.93 20.49 -3.56
C ASN A 86 -11.32 20.72 -5.04
N PRO A 87 -10.41 20.65 -6.05
CA PRO A 87 -10.77 20.98 -7.43
C PRO A 87 -11.41 19.78 -8.16
N TYR A 88 -11.51 18.64 -7.47
CA TYR A 88 -12.14 17.42 -7.91
C TYR A 88 -13.53 17.24 -7.26
N VAL A 89 -14.01 18.27 -6.54
CA VAL A 89 -15.38 18.41 -6.03
C VAL A 89 -16.05 19.59 -6.73
#